data_AF-U1PQ60-F1
#
_entry.id   AF-U1PQ60-F1
#
_cell.length_a   1.000
_cell.length_b   1.000
_cell.length_c   1.000
_cell.angle_alpha   90.00
_cell.angle_beta   90.00
_cell.angle_gamma   90.00
#
_symmetry.space_group_name_H-M   'P 1'
#
loop_
_entity.id
_entity.type
_entity.pdbx_description
1 polymer ?
#
loop_
_entity_poly.entity_id
_entity_poly.type
_entity_poly.pdbx_seq_one_letter_code
_entity_poly.pdbx_strand_id
1 'polypeptide(L)'
;GQTTGSPAEISPPFPFGSLILAFLFLVPMNFVVQAYGSTILDERIDRRGELLLVAPLSPVDIVAGKTLPYLAALVVTTVGVTLAVDGGVLSVLAVFPVALVYLSATFLGGMFARSFKELTFVTVSITVFVTTYVFVPAIFTTIIPVALISPLTLVVRDLQAGGVATTVGEYLFSTGPFYVGSGMLFLLGAGIYREEDMFTQRRVPAKLLDALDAQLSGRLSVVVLSAALIPFVFVAELLGIAVLVTFPEEATVPVLLLQVAVVEEVAKSLPLYAAFQRDRFERRSTVAVGLGVLAGIGFFLGEKATAIAQVVGLDNLALGEAALAPAGLGPGTTVGLLAAPLVLHVTAAAVAALGAAQTWRRYLLTLGAAIGLHFAYDFTVVVVLLG
;
A
#
# COMPACT_ATOMS: atom_id res chain seq x y z
N GLY A 1 31.57 -40.56 -10.63
CA GLY A 1 31.84 -40.32 -9.20
C GLY A 1 30.57 -40.61 -8.44
N GLN A 2 30.62 -41.52 -7.48
CA GLN A 2 29.50 -41.82 -6.60
C GLN A 2 29.23 -40.61 -5.72
N THR A 3 28.03 -40.02 -5.82
CA THR A 3 27.50 -39.08 -4.84
C THR A 3 27.24 -39.87 -3.56
N THR A 4 28.21 -39.85 -2.66
CA THR A 4 28.03 -40.30 -1.27
C THR A 4 27.42 -39.15 -0.50
N GLY A 5 26.25 -39.37 0.07
CA GLY A 5 25.62 -38.46 1.00
C GLY A 5 24.35 -39.07 1.60
N SER A 6 24.17 -38.94 2.91
CA SER A 6 22.94 -39.34 3.59
C SER A 6 21.79 -38.44 3.14
N PRO A 7 20.53 -38.91 3.00
CA PRO A 7 19.39 -38.03 2.76
C PRO A 7 19.28 -36.86 3.76
N ALA A 8 19.85 -37.01 4.96
CA ALA A 8 19.92 -35.96 5.98
C ALA A 8 20.92 -34.83 5.65
N GLU A 9 21.81 -35.01 4.68
CA GLU A 9 22.79 -34.00 4.24
C GLU A 9 22.24 -33.12 3.09
N ILE A 10 21.04 -33.43 2.59
CA ILE A 10 20.35 -32.62 1.59
C ILE A 10 19.82 -31.35 2.28
N SER A 11 20.55 -30.25 2.08
CA SER A 11 20.12 -28.92 2.54
C SER A 11 19.31 -28.23 1.45
N PRO A 12 18.18 -27.56 1.77
CA PRO A 12 17.45 -26.79 0.78
C PRO A 12 18.35 -25.69 0.19
N PRO A 13 18.30 -25.44 -1.13
CA PRO A 13 19.11 -24.40 -1.73
C PRO A 13 18.72 -23.04 -1.14
N PHE A 14 19.70 -22.16 -0.93
CA PHE A 14 19.41 -20.78 -0.58
C PHE A 14 18.55 -20.13 -1.69
N PRO A 15 17.49 -19.36 -1.37
CA PRO A 15 17.05 -18.90 -0.05
C PRO A 15 15.91 -19.74 0.59
N PHE A 16 15.59 -20.92 0.08
CA PHE A 16 14.38 -21.67 0.46
C PHE A 16 14.26 -21.99 1.96
N GLY A 17 15.36 -22.37 2.61
CA GLY A 17 15.37 -22.63 4.06
C GLY A 17 14.97 -21.39 4.86
N SER A 18 15.64 -20.26 4.60
CA SER A 18 15.37 -18.98 5.26
C SER A 18 13.97 -18.43 4.94
N LEU A 19 13.42 -18.71 3.76
CA LEU A 19 12.04 -18.34 3.40
C LEU A 19 11.00 -19.15 4.17
N ILE A 20 11.23 -20.45 4.37
CA ILE A 20 10.35 -21.29 5.19
C ILE A 20 10.40 -20.80 6.64
N LEU A 21 11.57 -20.42 7.14
CA LEU A 21 11.71 -19.83 8.48
C LEU A 21 11.02 -18.46 8.57
N ALA A 22 11.11 -17.62 7.53
CA ALA A 22 10.38 -16.36 7.45
C ALA A 22 8.85 -16.58 7.50
N PHE A 23 8.33 -17.72 7.05
CA PHE A 23 6.91 -18.06 7.11
C PHE A 23 6.42 -18.28 8.56
N LEU A 24 7.30 -18.78 9.44
CA LEU A 24 6.98 -18.99 10.85
C LEU A 24 6.59 -17.69 11.57
N PHE A 25 7.01 -16.53 11.06
CA PHE A 25 6.60 -15.23 11.60
C PHE A 25 5.15 -14.87 11.28
N LEU A 26 4.62 -15.30 10.13
CA LEU A 26 3.28 -14.92 9.68
C LEU A 26 2.18 -15.82 10.24
N VAL A 27 2.47 -17.11 10.46
CA VAL A 27 1.48 -18.07 10.98
C VAL A 27 0.85 -17.61 12.30
N PRO A 28 1.62 -17.36 13.38
CA PRO A 28 1.04 -16.98 14.66
C PRO A 28 0.43 -15.56 14.61
N MET A 29 0.96 -14.68 13.74
CA MET A 29 0.41 -13.36 13.50
C MET A 29 -1.05 -13.44 13.03
N ASN A 30 -1.35 -14.35 12.10
CA ASN A 30 -2.71 -14.53 11.59
C ASN A 30 -3.73 -14.90 12.68
N PHE A 31 -3.34 -15.66 13.70
CA PHE A 31 -4.24 -16.02 14.81
C PHE A 31 -4.59 -14.80 15.68
N VAL A 32 -3.59 -14.01 16.06
CA VAL A 32 -3.79 -12.79 16.87
C VAL A 32 -4.64 -11.78 16.12
N VAL A 33 -4.40 -11.62 14.81
CA VAL A 33 -5.14 -10.70 13.94
C VAL A 33 -6.60 -11.14 13.76
N GLN A 34 -6.86 -12.44 13.65
CA GLN A 34 -8.24 -12.97 13.61
C GLN A 34 -8.98 -12.69 14.92
N ALA A 35 -8.35 -12.90 16.07
CA ALA A 35 -8.93 -12.58 17.37
C ALA A 35 -9.24 -11.08 17.47
N TYR A 36 -8.31 -10.22 17.04
CA TYR A 36 -8.50 -8.78 17.00
C TYR A 36 -9.72 -8.39 16.15
N GLY A 37 -9.83 -8.89 14.92
CA GLY A 37 -10.95 -8.61 14.02
C GLY A 37 -12.31 -8.98 14.61
N SER A 38 -12.42 -10.14 15.27
CA SER A 38 -13.65 -10.56 15.95
C SER A 38 -14.08 -9.55 17.01
N THR A 39 -13.14 -9.02 17.81
CA THR A 39 -13.50 -8.02 18.82
C THR A 39 -13.98 -6.70 18.24
N ILE A 40 -13.52 -6.31 17.03
CA ILE A 40 -14.05 -5.13 16.32
C ILE A 40 -15.49 -5.38 15.92
N LEU A 41 -15.80 -6.57 15.41
CA LEU A 41 -17.13 -6.90 14.95
C LEU A 41 -18.12 -7.13 16.10
N ASP A 42 -17.71 -7.78 17.19
CA ASP A 42 -18.51 -7.95 18.41
C ASP A 42 -19.00 -6.59 18.92
N GLU A 43 -18.12 -5.60 18.96
CA GLU A 43 -18.43 -4.26 19.45
C GLU A 43 -19.52 -3.56 18.62
N ARG A 44 -19.53 -3.82 17.31
CA ARG A 44 -20.50 -3.28 16.36
C ARG A 44 -21.83 -4.03 16.38
N ILE A 45 -21.79 -5.36 16.42
CA ILE A 45 -23.00 -6.20 16.38
C ILE A 45 -23.74 -6.15 17.72
N ASP A 46 -23.02 -6.25 18.84
CA ASP A 46 -23.61 -6.24 20.17
C ASP A 46 -23.88 -4.81 20.70
N ARG A 47 -23.63 -3.77 19.88
CA ARG A 47 -23.73 -2.34 20.26
C ARG A 47 -22.91 -1.97 21.51
N ARG A 48 -21.90 -2.77 21.87
CA ARG A 48 -21.00 -2.48 23.01
C ARG A 48 -20.18 -1.21 22.79
N GLY A 49 -19.98 -0.82 21.54
CA GLY A 49 -19.30 0.42 21.16
C GLY A 49 -20.00 1.70 21.58
N GLU A 50 -21.29 1.67 21.89
CA GLU A 50 -22.04 2.87 22.32
C GLU A 50 -21.44 3.49 23.58
N LEU A 51 -21.03 2.65 24.52
CA LEU A 51 -20.40 3.10 25.76
C LEU A 51 -19.05 3.78 25.49
N LEU A 52 -18.35 3.36 24.43
CA LEU A 52 -17.06 3.96 24.02
C LEU A 52 -17.27 5.29 23.30
N LEU A 53 -18.34 5.43 22.51
CA LEU A 53 -18.66 6.66 21.79
C LEU A 53 -19.12 7.81 22.71
N VAL A 54 -19.64 7.48 23.89
CA VAL A 54 -20.04 8.48 24.91
C VAL A 54 -18.87 8.83 25.85
N ALA A 55 -17.80 8.04 25.86
CA ALA A 55 -16.62 8.35 26.65
C ALA A 55 -15.94 9.63 26.13
N PRO A 56 -15.31 10.43 27.01
CA PRO A 56 -14.57 11.64 26.61
C PRO A 56 -13.20 11.28 25.99
N LEU A 57 -13.18 10.33 25.06
CA LEU A 57 -12.00 9.82 24.36
C LEU A 57 -12.16 10.10 22.86
N SER A 58 -11.05 10.41 22.19
CA SER A 58 -11.10 10.51 20.73
C SER A 58 -11.23 9.10 20.12
N PRO A 59 -11.78 8.98 18.90
CA PRO A 59 -11.82 7.71 18.19
C PRO A 59 -10.43 7.06 18.03
N VAL A 60 -9.40 7.89 17.85
CA VAL A 60 -8.01 7.41 17.74
C VAL A 60 -7.53 6.81 19.07
N ASP A 61 -7.85 7.42 20.20
CA ASP A 61 -7.47 6.88 21.53
C ASP A 61 -8.13 5.53 21.78
N ILE A 62 -9.40 5.39 21.41
CA ILE A 62 -10.16 4.14 21.56
C ILE A 62 -9.53 3.04 20.69
N VAL A 63 -9.30 3.33 19.41
CA VAL A 63 -8.71 2.38 18.47
C VAL A 63 -7.29 2.01 18.89
N ALA A 64 -6.46 2.97 19.28
CA ALA A 64 -5.10 2.72 19.73
C ALA A 64 -5.08 1.87 21.01
N GLY A 65 -5.88 2.23 22.01
CA GLY A 65 -6.01 1.49 23.27
C GLY A 65 -6.47 0.04 23.06
N LYS A 66 -7.37 -0.19 22.10
CA LYS A 66 -7.83 -1.53 21.74
C LYS A 66 -6.80 -2.32 20.94
N THR A 67 -6.06 -1.67 20.06
CA THR A 67 -5.05 -2.30 19.20
C THR A 67 -3.81 -2.70 20.01
N LEU A 68 -3.43 -1.91 21.01
CA LEU A 68 -2.15 -2.03 21.72
C LEU A 68 -1.91 -3.42 22.35
N PRO A 69 -2.88 -4.09 23.02
CA PRO A 69 -2.68 -5.44 23.54
C PRO A 69 -2.38 -6.47 22.45
N TYR A 70 -3.01 -6.37 21.29
CA TYR A 70 -2.78 -7.27 20.15
C TYR A 70 -1.43 -7.00 19.50
N LEU A 71 -1.04 -5.72 19.38
CA LEU A 71 0.30 -5.36 18.92
C LEU A 71 1.38 -5.87 19.87
N ALA A 72 1.18 -5.75 21.18
CA ALA A 72 2.09 -6.29 22.18
C ALA A 72 2.21 -7.82 22.08
N ALA A 73 1.08 -8.52 21.93
CA ALA A 73 1.07 -9.96 21.70
C ALA A 73 1.85 -10.33 20.42
N LEU A 74 1.63 -9.60 19.32
CA LEU A 74 2.37 -9.80 18.07
C LEU A 74 3.87 -9.58 18.24
N VAL A 75 4.29 -8.52 18.94
CA VAL A 75 5.71 -8.27 19.21
C VAL A 75 6.32 -9.40 20.04
N VAL A 76 5.64 -9.85 21.10
CA VAL A 76 6.11 -10.96 21.95
C VAL A 76 6.24 -12.25 21.13
N THR A 77 5.23 -12.56 20.30
CA THR A 77 5.27 -13.70 19.40
C THR A 77 6.40 -13.58 18.37
N THR A 78 6.57 -12.43 17.73
CA THR A 78 7.65 -12.18 16.78
C THR A 78 9.01 -12.37 17.43
N VAL A 79 9.24 -11.81 18.63
CA VAL A 79 10.47 -12.02 19.40
C VAL A 79 10.68 -13.49 19.72
N GLY A 80 9.63 -14.20 20.16
CA GLY A 80 9.71 -15.63 20.42
C GLY A 80 10.10 -16.46 19.19
N VAL A 81 9.52 -16.14 18.02
CA VAL A 81 9.89 -16.78 16.75
C VAL A 81 11.33 -16.43 16.37
N THR A 82 11.73 -15.15 16.45
CA THR A 82 13.11 -14.72 16.20
C THR A 82 14.11 -15.53 17.01
N LEU A 83 13.88 -15.68 18.32
CA LEU A 83 14.75 -16.47 19.19
C LEU A 83 14.76 -17.96 18.83
N ALA A 84 13.63 -18.51 18.37
CA ALA A 84 13.50 -19.92 18.01
C ALA A 84 14.19 -20.27 16.68
N VAL A 85 14.42 -19.29 15.80
CA VAL A 85 15.06 -19.47 14.49
C VAL A 85 16.48 -18.89 14.42
N ASP A 86 17.07 -18.56 15.58
CA ASP A 86 18.39 -17.92 15.69
C ASP A 86 18.50 -16.59 14.90
N GLY A 87 17.39 -15.86 14.80
CA GLY A 87 17.34 -14.54 14.17
C GLY A 87 17.80 -13.40 15.08
N GLY A 88 18.10 -12.26 14.48
CA GLY A 88 18.50 -11.03 15.16
C GLY A 88 17.37 -10.02 15.34
N VAL A 89 17.72 -8.85 15.90
CA VAL A 89 16.79 -7.73 16.13
C VAL A 89 16.22 -7.21 14.80
N LEU A 90 16.97 -7.31 13.71
CA LEU A 90 16.53 -6.89 12.39
C LEU A 90 15.27 -7.65 11.94
N SER A 91 15.19 -8.97 12.22
CA SER A 91 13.99 -9.75 11.93
C SER A 91 12.75 -9.21 12.66
N VAL A 92 12.89 -8.82 13.93
CA VAL A 92 11.79 -8.24 14.71
C VAL A 92 11.35 -6.90 14.11
N LEU A 93 12.31 -6.02 13.81
CA LEU A 93 12.04 -4.70 13.22
C LEU A 93 11.41 -4.79 11.84
N ALA A 94 11.80 -5.78 11.03
CA ALA A 94 11.24 -6.00 9.70
C ALA A 94 9.80 -6.56 9.73
N VAL A 95 9.49 -7.43 10.72
CA VAL A 95 8.16 -8.04 10.86
C VAL A 95 7.15 -7.08 11.53
N PHE A 96 7.62 -6.16 12.38
CA PHE A 96 6.77 -5.17 13.05
C PHE A 96 5.84 -4.35 12.12
N PRO A 97 6.32 -3.72 11.03
CA PRO A 97 5.44 -3.00 10.10
C PRO A 97 4.46 -3.92 9.36
N VAL A 98 4.83 -5.18 9.13
CA VAL A 98 3.91 -6.19 8.56
C VAL A 98 2.77 -6.46 9.54
N ALA A 99 3.07 -6.61 10.83
CA ALA A 99 2.07 -6.75 11.89
C ALA A 99 1.12 -5.55 11.95
N LEU A 100 1.63 -4.32 11.80
CA LEU A 100 0.81 -3.10 11.75
C LEU A 100 -0.13 -3.09 10.54
N VAL A 101 0.33 -3.51 9.35
CA VAL A 101 -0.53 -3.62 8.16
C VAL A 101 -1.63 -4.65 8.38
N TYR A 102 -1.32 -5.81 8.95
CA TYR A 102 -2.33 -6.81 9.29
C TYR A 102 -3.38 -6.28 10.26
N LEU A 103 -2.96 -5.68 11.39
CA LEU A 103 -3.88 -5.12 12.38
C LEU A 103 -4.74 -4.01 11.77
N SER A 104 -4.14 -3.05 11.07
CA SER A 104 -4.85 -1.91 10.49
C SER A 104 -5.83 -2.32 9.38
N ALA A 105 -5.43 -3.24 8.50
CA ALA A 105 -6.31 -3.77 7.45
C ALA A 105 -7.48 -4.55 8.06
N THR A 106 -7.23 -5.36 9.08
CA THR A 106 -8.29 -6.10 9.78
C THR A 106 -9.21 -5.18 10.56
N PHE A 107 -8.70 -4.12 11.17
CA PHE A 107 -9.52 -3.08 11.81
C PHE A 107 -10.47 -2.43 10.81
N LEU A 108 -9.94 -1.90 9.69
CA LEU A 108 -10.76 -1.32 8.63
C LEU A 108 -11.76 -2.33 8.06
N GLY A 109 -11.31 -3.58 7.84
CA GLY A 109 -12.15 -4.69 7.42
C GLY A 109 -13.30 -4.98 8.38
N GLY A 110 -13.07 -4.94 9.69
CA GLY A 110 -14.08 -5.10 10.74
C GLY A 110 -15.09 -3.95 10.78
N MET A 111 -14.65 -2.71 10.49
CA MET A 111 -15.55 -1.57 10.31
C MET A 111 -16.45 -1.73 9.08
N PHE A 112 -15.94 -2.38 8.03
CA PHE A 112 -16.69 -2.59 6.79
C PHE A 112 -17.63 -3.80 6.85
N ALA A 113 -17.20 -4.92 7.42
CA ALA A 113 -17.94 -6.17 7.50
C ALA A 113 -19.31 -5.99 8.18
N ARG A 114 -20.33 -6.70 7.69
CA ARG A 114 -21.68 -6.66 8.28
C ARG A 114 -22.01 -7.89 9.12
N SER A 115 -21.20 -8.92 9.04
CA SER A 115 -21.37 -10.18 9.77
C SER A 115 -20.03 -10.89 9.95
N PHE A 116 -19.97 -11.89 10.82
CA PHE A 116 -18.76 -12.69 11.03
C PHE A 116 -18.32 -13.40 9.76
N LYS A 117 -19.28 -13.87 8.95
CA LYS A 117 -18.99 -14.51 7.66
C LYS A 117 -18.30 -13.53 6.69
N GLU A 118 -18.77 -12.29 6.63
CA GLU A 118 -18.13 -11.26 5.81
C GLU A 118 -16.75 -10.88 6.36
N LEU A 119 -16.61 -10.78 7.68
CA LEU A 119 -15.31 -10.51 8.30
C LEU A 119 -14.31 -11.61 7.96
N THR A 120 -14.68 -12.90 8.10
CA THR A 120 -13.82 -14.03 7.74
C THR A 120 -13.38 -13.94 6.28
N PHE A 121 -14.29 -13.62 5.35
CA PHE A 121 -13.95 -13.45 3.94
C PHE A 121 -12.94 -12.32 3.76
N VAL A 122 -13.18 -11.15 4.38
CA VAL A 122 -12.30 -9.99 4.31
C VAL A 122 -10.92 -10.30 4.91
N THR A 123 -10.85 -10.93 6.09
CA THR A 123 -9.58 -11.28 6.73
C THR A 123 -8.80 -12.31 5.92
N VAL A 124 -9.47 -13.29 5.31
CA VAL A 124 -8.80 -14.26 4.41
C VAL A 124 -8.24 -13.53 3.19
N SER A 125 -9.00 -12.62 2.58
CA SER A 125 -8.48 -11.79 1.47
C SER A 125 -7.27 -10.97 1.90
N ILE A 126 -7.33 -10.29 3.04
CA ILE A 126 -6.20 -9.52 3.60
C ILE A 126 -4.98 -10.42 3.78
N THR A 127 -5.13 -11.59 4.42
CA THR A 127 -4.03 -12.53 4.62
C THR A 127 -3.42 -13.00 3.31
N VAL A 128 -4.24 -13.36 2.31
CA VAL A 128 -3.73 -13.79 1.01
C VAL A 128 -2.93 -12.67 0.33
N PHE A 129 -3.49 -11.47 0.25
CA PHE A 129 -2.82 -10.36 -0.44
C PHE A 129 -1.56 -9.90 0.29
N VAL A 130 -1.63 -9.67 1.61
CA VAL A 130 -0.49 -9.21 2.39
C VAL A 130 0.60 -10.27 2.43
N THR A 131 0.25 -11.54 2.65
CA THR A 131 1.23 -12.66 2.61
C THR A 131 1.91 -12.73 1.25
N THR A 132 1.14 -12.70 0.16
CA THR A 132 1.70 -12.74 -1.21
C THR A 132 2.67 -11.59 -1.43
N TYR A 133 2.28 -10.37 -1.04
CA TYR A 133 3.11 -9.18 -1.20
C TYR A 133 4.41 -9.27 -0.40
N VAL A 134 4.39 -9.76 0.84
CA VAL A 134 5.62 -9.91 1.63
C VAL A 134 6.45 -11.13 1.19
N PHE A 135 5.86 -12.17 0.63
CA PHE A 135 6.60 -13.38 0.25
C PHE A 135 7.23 -13.29 -1.13
N VAL A 136 6.46 -12.92 -2.16
CA VAL A 136 6.88 -13.05 -3.55
C VAL A 136 8.17 -12.28 -3.85
N PRO A 137 8.33 -11.01 -3.46
CA PRO A 137 9.57 -10.28 -3.69
C PRO A 137 10.75 -10.91 -2.94
N ALA A 138 10.53 -11.41 -1.72
CA ALA A 138 11.57 -12.02 -0.89
C ALA A 138 12.13 -13.32 -1.46
N ILE A 139 11.46 -13.96 -2.43
CA ILE A 139 12.00 -15.12 -3.16
C ILE A 139 13.20 -14.71 -4.02
N PHE A 140 13.20 -13.49 -4.55
CA PHE A 140 14.22 -12.99 -5.47
C PHE A 140 15.41 -12.36 -4.74
N THR A 141 15.91 -12.96 -3.65
CA THR A 141 16.97 -12.39 -2.79
C THR A 141 18.23 -11.97 -3.53
N THR A 142 18.51 -12.57 -4.68
CA THR A 142 19.65 -12.28 -5.56
C THR A 142 19.44 -11.05 -6.44
N ILE A 143 18.18 -10.63 -6.63
CA ILE A 143 17.79 -9.42 -7.36
C ILE A 143 17.38 -8.38 -6.32
N ILE A 144 18.39 -7.79 -5.69
CA ILE A 144 18.24 -6.88 -4.53
C ILE A 144 17.14 -5.81 -4.70
N PRO A 145 17.00 -5.11 -5.85
CA PRO A 145 15.96 -4.08 -6.01
C PRO A 145 14.54 -4.64 -5.90
N VAL A 146 14.33 -5.84 -6.43
CA VAL A 146 13.05 -6.54 -6.37
C VAL A 146 12.83 -7.09 -4.96
N ALA A 147 13.86 -7.69 -4.36
CA ALA A 147 13.76 -8.28 -3.03
C ALA A 147 13.39 -7.24 -1.96
N LEU A 148 14.05 -6.09 -1.95
CA LEU A 148 13.87 -5.08 -0.89
C LEU A 148 12.49 -4.42 -0.86
N ILE A 149 11.66 -4.62 -1.88
CA ILE A 149 10.23 -4.26 -1.85
C ILE A 149 9.52 -4.92 -0.65
N SER A 150 9.97 -6.10 -0.22
CA SER A 150 9.40 -6.83 0.91
C SER A 150 10.26 -6.71 2.19
N PRO A 151 9.65 -6.39 3.35
CA PRO A 151 10.30 -6.48 4.65
C PRO A 151 10.84 -7.88 4.98
N LEU A 152 10.23 -8.96 4.46
CA LEU A 152 10.73 -10.32 4.72
C LEU A 152 12.09 -10.57 4.08
N THR A 153 12.49 -9.80 3.08
CA THR A 153 13.87 -9.86 2.56
C THR A 153 14.89 -9.54 3.66
N LEU A 154 14.56 -8.62 4.57
CA LEU A 154 15.43 -8.28 5.70
C LEU A 154 15.51 -9.44 6.70
N VAL A 155 14.40 -10.14 6.93
CA VAL A 155 14.38 -11.38 7.74
C VAL A 155 15.26 -12.45 7.10
N VAL A 156 15.11 -12.68 5.79
CA VAL A 156 15.91 -13.68 5.07
C VAL A 156 17.41 -13.37 5.11
N ARG A 157 17.78 -12.09 5.00
CA ARG A 157 19.16 -11.60 5.12
C ARG A 157 19.74 -11.76 6.52
N ASP A 158 18.92 -11.54 7.53
CA ASP A 158 19.30 -11.68 8.95
C ASP A 158 19.52 -13.15 9.33
N LEU A 159 18.71 -14.06 8.77
CA LEU A 159 18.84 -15.51 8.98
C LEU A 159 19.95 -16.16 8.14
N GLN A 160 20.60 -15.43 7.24
CA GLN A 160 21.67 -15.97 6.42
C GLN A 160 22.96 -16.15 7.23
N ALA A 161 23.65 -17.27 7.02
CA ALA A 161 24.93 -17.54 7.69
C ALA A 161 25.94 -16.40 7.44
N GLY A 162 26.38 -15.75 8.51
CA GLY A 162 27.30 -14.60 8.48
C GLY A 162 26.62 -13.23 8.52
N GLY A 163 25.29 -13.16 8.37
CA GLY A 163 24.49 -11.93 8.41
C GLY A 163 24.79 -10.98 7.24
N VAL A 164 23.79 -10.64 6.43
CA VAL A 164 23.97 -9.57 5.42
C VAL A 164 23.68 -8.23 6.06
N ALA A 165 24.70 -7.38 6.16
CA ALA A 165 24.54 -6.01 6.66
C ALA A 165 23.45 -5.28 5.86
N THR A 166 22.49 -4.69 6.57
CA THR A 166 21.39 -3.92 5.98
C THR A 166 21.60 -2.46 6.32
N THR A 167 21.59 -1.59 5.32
CA THR A 167 21.69 -0.14 5.55
C THR A 167 20.38 0.43 6.07
N VAL A 168 20.42 1.60 6.69
CA VAL A 168 19.20 2.31 7.11
C VAL A 168 18.31 2.64 5.90
N GLY A 169 18.91 2.95 4.75
CA GLY A 169 18.19 3.21 3.50
C GLY A 169 17.42 1.98 3.01
N GLU A 170 18.05 0.80 3.00
CA GLU A 170 17.39 -0.45 2.63
C GLU A 170 16.25 -0.81 3.59
N TYR A 171 16.45 -0.59 4.90
CA TYR A 171 15.40 -0.80 5.90
C TYR A 171 14.20 0.13 5.67
N LEU A 172 14.44 1.43 5.48
CA LEU A 172 13.38 2.42 5.25
C LEU A 172 12.67 2.20 3.92
N PHE A 173 13.40 1.82 2.87
CA PHE A 173 12.81 1.48 1.58
C PHE A 173 11.86 0.28 1.70
N SER A 174 12.28 -0.74 2.43
CA SER A 174 11.50 -1.97 2.60
C SER A 174 10.29 -1.80 3.52
N THR A 175 10.43 -1.02 4.61
CA THR A 175 9.42 -0.92 5.66
C THR A 175 8.58 0.36 5.61
N GLY A 176 9.08 1.43 5.00
CA GLY A 176 8.41 2.73 4.89
C GLY A 176 6.98 2.65 4.32
N PRO A 177 6.77 1.99 3.16
CA PRO A 177 5.43 1.83 2.60
C PRO A 177 4.44 1.13 3.55
N PHE A 178 4.91 0.19 4.38
CA PHE A 178 4.07 -0.51 5.35
C PHE A 178 3.71 0.38 6.54
N TYR A 179 4.63 1.22 7.02
CA TYR A 179 4.32 2.20 8.06
C TYR A 179 3.29 3.23 7.58
N VAL A 180 3.49 3.78 6.38
CA VAL A 180 2.54 4.76 5.80
C VAL A 180 1.20 4.08 5.52
N GLY A 181 1.21 2.90 4.90
CA GLY A 181 -0.01 2.14 4.58
C GLY A 181 -0.80 1.75 5.82
N SER A 182 -0.14 1.25 6.87
CA SER A 182 -0.82 0.90 8.12
C SER A 182 -1.39 2.12 8.84
N GLY A 183 -0.65 3.23 8.90
CA GLY A 183 -1.16 4.50 9.43
C GLY A 183 -2.41 4.97 8.68
N MET A 184 -2.37 4.93 7.34
CA MET A 184 -3.51 5.31 6.50
C MET A 184 -4.72 4.41 6.72
N LEU A 185 -4.54 3.08 6.80
CA LEU A 185 -5.63 2.14 7.08
C LEU A 185 -6.27 2.37 8.45
N PHE A 186 -5.47 2.62 9.49
CA PHE A 186 -5.99 3.01 10.81
C PHE A 186 -6.76 4.32 10.75
N LEU A 187 -6.23 5.35 10.07
CA LEU A 187 -6.91 6.64 9.92
C LEU A 187 -8.26 6.51 9.20
N LEU A 188 -8.31 5.73 8.11
CA LEU A 188 -9.56 5.42 7.40
C LEU A 188 -10.59 4.76 8.31
N GLY A 189 -10.17 3.76 9.10
CA GLY A 189 -11.07 3.06 10.01
C GLY A 189 -11.52 3.95 11.18
N ALA A 190 -10.63 4.77 11.73
CA ALA A 190 -10.92 5.69 12.82
C ALA A 190 -11.85 6.83 12.36
N GLY A 191 -11.74 7.26 11.10
CA GLY A 191 -12.60 8.31 10.52
C GLY A 191 -14.08 7.93 10.46
N ILE A 192 -14.39 6.63 10.41
CA ILE A 192 -15.77 6.10 10.45
C ILE A 192 -16.10 5.42 11.78
N TYR A 193 -15.27 5.65 12.81
CA TYR A 193 -15.53 5.21 14.17
C TYR A 193 -16.40 6.25 14.89
N ARG A 194 -17.66 6.31 14.46
CA ARG A 194 -18.69 7.27 14.90
C ARG A 194 -20.06 6.64 14.76
N GLU A 195 -21.02 7.08 15.56
CA GLU A 195 -22.33 6.42 15.72
C GLU A 195 -23.05 6.21 14.38
N GLU A 196 -22.99 7.23 13.52
CA GLU A 196 -23.65 7.28 12.22
C GLU A 196 -23.12 6.29 11.20
N ASP A 197 -21.92 5.74 11.39
CA ASP A 197 -21.29 4.79 10.46
C ASP A 197 -21.17 3.41 11.09
N MET A 198 -20.78 3.34 12.36
CA MET A 198 -20.45 2.12 13.09
C MET A 198 -21.62 1.15 13.12
N PHE A 199 -22.86 1.62 13.31
CA PHE A 199 -24.03 0.74 13.43
C PHE A 199 -24.84 0.60 12.15
N THR A 200 -24.36 1.14 11.03
CA THR A 200 -25.08 1.06 9.76
C THR A 200 -24.79 -0.21 8.97
N GLN A 201 -25.77 -0.61 8.16
CA GLN A 201 -25.71 -1.73 7.23
C GLN A 201 -25.43 -1.28 5.78
N ARG A 202 -24.79 -0.12 5.61
CA ARG A 202 -24.40 0.40 4.29
C ARG A 202 -23.48 -0.59 3.57
N ARG A 203 -23.56 -0.59 2.24
CA ARG A 203 -22.71 -1.42 1.37
C ARG A 203 -21.24 -1.00 1.51
N VAL A 204 -20.31 -1.94 1.35
CA VAL A 204 -18.86 -1.70 1.47
C VAL A 204 -18.37 -0.49 0.65
N PRO A 205 -18.76 -0.30 -0.64
CA PRO A 205 -18.32 0.87 -1.39
C PRO A 205 -18.77 2.20 -0.77
N ALA A 206 -19.95 2.25 -0.15
CA ALA A 206 -20.42 3.47 0.50
C ALA A 206 -19.59 3.79 1.75
N LYS A 207 -19.24 2.76 2.54
CA LYS A 207 -18.35 2.90 3.70
C LYS A 207 -16.94 3.32 3.31
N LEU A 208 -16.44 2.84 2.17
CA LEU A 208 -15.16 3.30 1.63
C LEU A 208 -15.18 4.79 1.30
N LEU A 209 -16.26 5.29 0.66
CA LEU A 209 -16.43 6.72 0.42
C LEU A 209 -16.55 7.50 1.74
N ASP A 210 -17.27 6.98 2.74
CA ASP A 210 -17.38 7.60 4.07
C ASP A 210 -16.00 7.69 4.75
N ALA A 211 -15.17 6.65 4.66
CA ALA A 211 -13.82 6.61 5.22
C ALA A 211 -12.85 7.58 4.53
N LEU A 212 -12.92 7.70 3.20
CA LEU A 212 -12.09 8.65 2.43
C LEU A 212 -12.51 10.09 2.72
N ASP A 213 -13.81 10.38 2.74
CA ASP A 213 -14.35 11.70 3.04
C ASP A 213 -13.96 12.17 4.45
N ALA A 214 -13.98 11.27 5.44
CA ALA A 214 -13.63 11.58 6.81
C ALA A 214 -12.19 12.14 6.97
N GLN A 215 -11.28 11.83 6.03
CA GLN A 215 -9.90 12.32 6.06
C GLN A 215 -9.73 13.72 5.46
N LEU A 216 -10.77 14.26 4.82
CA LEU A 216 -10.69 15.51 4.07
C LEU A 216 -11.14 16.69 4.93
N SER A 217 -10.28 17.21 5.80
CA SER A 217 -10.56 18.40 6.63
C SER A 217 -10.47 19.73 5.88
N GLY A 218 -9.78 19.77 4.74
CA GLY A 218 -9.64 20.97 3.92
C GLY A 218 -8.93 20.72 2.59
N ARG A 219 -8.43 21.78 1.96
CA ARG A 219 -7.72 21.67 0.68
C ARG A 219 -6.37 20.95 0.82
N LEU A 220 -5.64 21.20 1.90
CA LEU A 220 -4.32 20.57 2.12
C LEU A 220 -4.43 19.07 2.41
N SER A 221 -5.51 18.61 3.04
CA SER A 221 -5.71 17.17 3.27
C SER A 221 -5.87 16.39 1.96
N VAL A 222 -6.29 17.03 0.86
CA VAL A 222 -6.29 16.40 -0.47
C VAL A 222 -4.87 16.07 -0.93
N VAL A 223 -3.93 17.00 -0.74
CA VAL A 223 -2.51 16.78 -1.09
C VAL A 223 -1.95 15.63 -0.25
N VAL A 224 -2.16 15.69 1.06
CA VAL A 224 -1.64 14.68 2.00
C VAL A 224 -2.25 13.31 1.72
N LEU A 225 -3.57 13.22 1.55
CA LEU A 225 -4.25 11.95 1.27
C LEU A 225 -3.79 11.36 -0.07
N SER A 226 -3.68 12.18 -1.11
CA SER A 226 -3.23 11.70 -2.42
C SER A 226 -1.79 11.19 -2.39
N ALA A 227 -0.91 11.83 -1.61
CA ALA A 227 0.46 11.35 -1.39
C ALA A 227 0.48 10.04 -0.55
N ALA A 228 -0.35 9.97 0.50
CA ALA A 228 -0.42 8.83 1.41
C ALA A 228 -1.04 7.57 0.77
N LEU A 229 -1.69 7.70 -0.39
CA LEU A 229 -2.22 6.57 -1.16
C LEU A 229 -1.17 5.84 -2.01
N ILE A 230 0.02 6.42 -2.21
CA ILE A 230 1.09 5.83 -3.04
C ILE A 230 1.49 4.40 -2.63
N PRO A 231 1.63 4.05 -1.34
CA PRO A 231 1.91 2.66 -0.96
C PRO A 231 0.86 1.66 -1.46
N PHE A 232 -0.42 2.04 -1.53
CA PHE A 232 -1.49 1.16 -2.03
C PHE A 232 -1.47 1.05 -3.54
N VAL A 233 -1.16 2.16 -4.24
CA VAL A 233 -0.95 2.19 -5.69
C VAL A 233 0.18 1.23 -6.06
N PHE A 234 1.32 1.35 -5.39
CA PHE A 234 2.48 0.50 -5.62
C PHE A 234 2.17 -0.99 -5.40
N VAL A 235 1.43 -1.32 -4.32
CA VAL A 235 0.98 -2.69 -4.08
C VAL A 235 0.07 -3.20 -5.21
N ALA A 236 -0.87 -2.38 -5.67
CA ALA A 236 -1.79 -2.75 -6.74
C ALA A 236 -1.07 -2.95 -8.08
N GLU A 237 -0.10 -2.11 -8.40
CA GLU A 237 0.74 -2.23 -9.60
C GLU A 237 1.62 -3.46 -9.58
N LEU A 238 2.26 -3.76 -8.45
CA LEU A 238 3.08 -4.96 -8.28
C LEU A 238 2.27 -6.25 -8.42
N LEU A 239 1.06 -6.28 -7.83
CA LEU A 239 0.12 -7.39 -8.05
C LEU A 239 -0.25 -7.50 -9.53
N GLY A 240 -0.41 -6.34 -10.18
CA GLY A 240 -0.68 -6.25 -11.60
C GLY A 240 0.40 -6.90 -12.47
N ILE A 241 1.67 -6.57 -12.21
CA ILE A 241 2.83 -7.19 -12.86
C ILE A 241 2.82 -8.71 -12.67
N ALA A 242 2.51 -9.20 -11.47
CA ALA A 242 2.48 -10.63 -11.19
C ALA A 242 1.43 -11.38 -12.04
N VAL A 243 0.30 -10.74 -12.38
CA VAL A 243 -0.72 -11.31 -13.27
C VAL A 243 -0.29 -11.30 -14.74
N LEU A 244 0.53 -10.32 -15.14
CA LEU A 244 0.95 -10.13 -16.52
C LEU A 244 2.00 -11.12 -17.01
N VAL A 245 2.61 -11.92 -16.12
CA VAL A 245 3.59 -12.96 -16.46
C VAL A 245 3.03 -14.00 -17.46
N THR A 246 1.70 -14.15 -17.54
CA THR A 246 1.04 -15.09 -18.47
C THR A 246 0.55 -14.45 -19.76
N PHE A 247 0.83 -13.15 -20.00
CA PHE A 247 0.36 -12.44 -21.20
C PHE A 247 1.32 -12.60 -22.39
N PRO A 248 0.83 -12.45 -23.64
CA PRO A 248 1.69 -12.36 -24.82
C PRO A 248 2.68 -11.19 -24.70
N GLU A 249 3.96 -11.41 -25.04
CA GLU A 249 5.04 -10.42 -24.87
C GLU A 249 4.71 -9.06 -25.53
N GLU A 250 4.10 -9.09 -26.71
CA GLU A 250 3.69 -7.90 -27.47
C GLU A 250 2.62 -7.06 -26.77
N ALA A 251 1.77 -7.70 -25.94
CA ALA A 251 0.70 -7.05 -25.21
C ALA A 251 1.10 -6.64 -23.78
N THR A 252 2.18 -7.20 -23.23
CA THR A 252 2.59 -6.99 -21.83
C THR A 252 2.83 -5.51 -21.53
N VAL A 253 3.61 -4.81 -22.35
CA VAL A 253 3.92 -3.38 -22.10
C VAL A 253 2.68 -2.49 -22.21
N PRO A 254 1.88 -2.51 -23.29
CA PRO A 254 0.65 -1.70 -23.37
C PRO A 254 -0.34 -2.00 -22.24
N VAL A 255 -0.53 -3.28 -21.87
CA VAL A 255 -1.46 -3.65 -20.79
C VAL A 255 -0.93 -3.19 -19.44
N LEU A 256 0.38 -3.29 -19.19
CA LEU A 256 1.00 -2.79 -17.97
C LEU A 256 0.81 -1.27 -17.83
N LEU A 257 1.09 -0.49 -18.88
CA LEU A 257 0.92 0.96 -18.84
C LEU A 257 -0.55 1.35 -18.64
N LEU A 258 -1.48 0.62 -19.27
CA LEU A 258 -2.91 0.86 -19.05
C LEU A 258 -3.31 0.55 -17.61
N GLN A 259 -2.79 -0.54 -17.04
CA GLN A 259 -3.04 -0.92 -15.65
C GLN A 259 -2.53 0.15 -14.68
N VAL A 260 -1.30 0.63 -14.85
CA VAL A 260 -0.72 1.73 -14.06
C VAL A 260 -1.63 2.95 -14.14
N ALA A 261 -1.94 3.43 -15.34
CA ALA A 261 -2.84 4.56 -15.55
C ALA A 261 -4.21 4.37 -14.86
N VAL A 262 -4.80 3.17 -14.93
CA VAL A 262 -6.07 2.87 -14.24
C VAL A 262 -5.92 3.00 -12.72
N VAL A 263 -4.89 2.37 -12.14
CA VAL A 263 -4.68 2.37 -10.68
C VAL A 263 -4.43 3.79 -10.19
N GLU A 264 -3.53 4.52 -10.84
CA GLU A 264 -3.15 5.87 -10.45
C GLU A 264 -4.31 6.87 -10.54
N GLU A 265 -5.05 6.87 -11.65
CA GLU A 265 -6.17 7.80 -11.82
C GLU A 265 -7.32 7.49 -10.85
N VAL A 266 -7.57 6.21 -10.55
CA VAL A 266 -8.54 5.82 -9.52
C VAL A 266 -8.09 6.31 -8.15
N ALA A 267 -6.82 6.11 -7.78
CA ALA A 267 -6.29 6.53 -6.49
C ALA A 267 -6.36 8.05 -6.29
N LYS A 268 -6.03 8.84 -7.33
CA LYS A 268 -6.11 10.31 -7.29
C LYS A 268 -7.54 10.84 -7.20
N SER A 269 -8.48 10.21 -7.92
CA SER A 269 -9.81 10.77 -8.13
C SER A 269 -10.87 10.25 -7.16
N LEU A 270 -10.73 9.04 -6.62
CA LEU A 270 -11.71 8.42 -5.74
C LEU A 270 -11.96 9.23 -4.44
N PRO A 271 -10.94 9.78 -3.74
CA PRO A 271 -11.18 10.63 -2.58
C PRO A 271 -11.95 11.91 -2.92
N LEU A 272 -11.70 12.49 -4.09
CA LEU A 272 -12.45 13.68 -4.55
C LEU A 272 -13.89 13.34 -4.86
N TYR A 273 -14.14 12.20 -5.51
CA TYR A 273 -15.48 11.69 -5.73
C TYR A 273 -16.22 11.44 -4.41
N ALA A 274 -15.56 10.84 -3.41
CA ALA A 274 -16.12 10.69 -2.07
C ALA A 274 -16.53 12.05 -1.48
N ALA A 275 -15.63 13.03 -1.50
CA ALA A 275 -15.85 14.36 -0.95
C ALA A 275 -17.05 15.08 -1.59
N PHE A 276 -17.18 15.01 -2.92
CA PHE A 276 -18.32 15.62 -3.61
C PHE A 276 -19.63 14.90 -3.32
N GLN A 277 -19.62 13.57 -3.21
CA GLN A 277 -20.83 12.80 -2.92
C GLN A 277 -21.30 12.95 -1.46
N ARG A 278 -20.43 13.40 -0.56
CA ARG A 278 -20.75 13.74 0.84
C ARG A 278 -20.90 15.24 1.09
N ASP A 279 -20.96 16.03 0.01
CA ASP A 279 -21.13 17.48 0.06
C ASP A 279 -20.06 18.21 0.92
N ARG A 280 -18.86 17.63 0.96
CA ARG A 280 -17.71 18.17 1.71
C ARG A 280 -17.15 19.44 1.09
N PHE A 281 -17.21 19.52 -0.23
CA PHE A 281 -16.78 20.69 -1.01
C PHE A 281 -17.89 21.12 -1.96
N GLU A 282 -17.93 22.42 -2.26
CA GLU A 282 -18.88 22.99 -3.22
C GLU A 282 -18.68 22.36 -4.61
N ARG A 283 -19.78 21.93 -5.24
CA ARG A 283 -19.80 21.31 -6.57
C ARG A 283 -19.67 22.34 -7.70
N ARG A 284 -18.66 23.22 -7.61
CA ARG A 284 -18.33 24.23 -8.61
C ARG A 284 -17.11 23.78 -9.41
N SER A 285 -17.12 23.97 -10.74
CA SER A 285 -16.02 23.55 -11.61
C SER A 285 -14.65 24.11 -11.20
N THR A 286 -14.60 25.36 -10.72
CA THR A 286 -13.36 25.98 -10.23
C THR A 286 -12.82 25.30 -8.98
N VAL A 287 -13.71 24.86 -8.07
CA VAL A 287 -13.34 24.09 -6.89
C VAL A 287 -12.86 22.70 -7.31
N ALA A 288 -13.60 22.03 -8.20
CA ALA A 288 -13.22 20.71 -8.72
C ALA A 288 -11.84 20.70 -9.38
N VAL A 289 -11.55 21.65 -10.27
CA VAL A 289 -10.22 21.80 -10.88
C VAL A 289 -9.17 22.08 -9.80
N GLY A 290 -9.44 22.99 -8.86
CA GLY A 290 -8.51 23.30 -7.78
C GLY A 290 -8.16 22.09 -6.91
N LEU A 291 -9.15 21.26 -6.54
CA LEU A 291 -8.91 20.04 -5.79
C LEU A 291 -8.21 18.97 -6.63
N GLY A 292 -8.54 18.84 -7.92
CA GLY A 292 -7.83 17.95 -8.85
C GLY A 292 -6.36 18.32 -9.01
N VAL A 293 -6.03 19.61 -9.12
CA VAL A 293 -4.65 20.11 -9.13
C VAL A 293 -3.92 19.71 -7.85
N LEU A 294 -4.55 19.92 -6.69
CA LEU A 294 -3.96 19.56 -5.40
C LEU A 294 -3.75 18.05 -5.24
N ALA A 295 -4.69 17.23 -5.72
CA ALA A 295 -4.54 15.77 -5.74
C ALA A 295 -3.37 15.36 -6.65
N GLY A 296 -3.30 15.91 -7.86
CA GLY A 296 -2.19 15.65 -8.80
C GLY A 296 -0.84 16.05 -8.23
N ILE A 297 -0.73 17.20 -7.56
CA ILE A 297 0.49 17.63 -6.86
C ILE A 297 0.84 16.65 -5.73
N GLY A 298 -0.11 16.31 -4.87
CA GLY A 298 0.12 15.39 -3.76
C GLY A 298 0.60 14.01 -4.23
N PHE A 299 -0.05 13.48 -5.27
CA PHE A 299 0.33 12.23 -5.89
C PHE A 299 1.76 12.28 -6.44
N PHE A 300 2.09 13.28 -7.27
CA PHE A 300 3.43 13.46 -7.82
C PHE A 300 4.48 13.56 -6.71
N LEU A 301 4.21 14.32 -5.64
CA LEU A 301 5.14 14.43 -4.51
C LEU A 301 5.37 13.09 -3.81
N GLY A 302 4.31 12.29 -3.59
CA GLY A 302 4.43 10.97 -2.98
C GLY A 302 5.17 9.97 -3.89
N GLU A 303 4.89 9.99 -5.19
CA GLU A 303 5.56 9.19 -6.21
C GLU A 303 7.07 9.53 -6.24
N LYS A 304 7.44 10.81 -6.32
CA LYS A 304 8.85 11.22 -6.31
C LYS A 304 9.55 10.97 -4.98
N ALA A 305 8.86 11.08 -3.85
CA ALA A 305 9.44 10.68 -2.56
C ALA A 305 9.82 9.20 -2.54
N THR A 306 8.98 8.35 -3.14
CA THR A 306 9.26 6.90 -3.27
C THR A 306 10.42 6.65 -4.23
N ALA A 307 10.48 7.35 -5.37
CA ALA A 307 11.59 7.25 -6.30
C ALA A 307 12.93 7.73 -5.69
N ILE A 308 12.93 8.80 -4.90
CA ILE A 308 14.12 9.26 -4.18
C ILE A 308 14.57 8.22 -3.15
N ALA A 309 13.63 7.59 -2.43
CA ALA A 309 13.97 6.51 -1.49
C ALA A 309 14.62 5.30 -2.19
N GLN A 310 14.21 4.99 -3.43
CA GLN A 310 14.84 3.96 -4.25
C GLN A 310 16.29 4.31 -4.63
N VAL A 311 16.55 5.57 -4.97
CA VAL A 311 17.88 6.04 -5.35
C VAL A 311 18.83 6.13 -4.16
N VAL A 312 18.40 6.77 -3.07
CA VAL A 312 19.24 7.04 -1.88
C VAL A 312 19.45 5.78 -1.03
N GLY A 313 18.55 4.80 -1.12
CA GLY A 313 18.69 3.52 -0.42
C GLY A 313 19.56 2.48 -1.14
N LEU A 314 19.88 2.71 -2.42
CA LEU A 314 20.49 1.73 -3.31
C LEU A 314 21.67 2.34 -4.08
N ASP A 315 22.64 2.86 -3.33
CA ASP A 315 23.86 3.58 -3.79
C ASP A 315 24.72 2.84 -4.86
N ASN A 316 24.36 1.62 -5.27
CA ASN A 316 25.13 0.78 -6.21
C ASN A 316 24.31 0.25 -7.41
N LEU A 317 23.14 0.81 -7.72
CA LEU A 317 22.37 0.35 -8.88
C LEU A 317 22.72 1.09 -10.16
N ALA A 318 23.16 0.34 -11.16
CA ALA A 318 23.16 0.72 -12.58
C ALA A 318 21.78 1.23 -13.06
N LEU A 319 20.69 0.94 -12.33
CA LEU A 319 19.33 1.47 -12.53
C LEU A 319 19.14 2.88 -11.96
N GLY A 320 19.76 3.19 -10.81
CA GLY A 320 19.86 4.55 -10.28
C GLY A 320 20.76 5.40 -11.16
N GLU A 321 21.86 4.84 -11.67
CA GLU A 321 22.65 5.43 -12.75
C GLU A 321 21.89 5.47 -14.08
N ALA A 322 21.00 4.55 -14.47
CA ALA A 322 20.23 4.73 -15.71
C ALA A 322 19.12 5.79 -15.57
N ALA A 323 18.58 5.97 -14.35
CA ALA A 323 17.59 6.99 -14.03
C ALA A 323 18.20 8.39 -13.78
N LEU A 324 19.47 8.46 -13.34
CA LEU A 324 20.20 9.70 -13.04
C LEU A 324 21.40 9.98 -13.94
N ALA A 325 21.87 9.01 -14.73
CA ALA A 325 22.89 9.27 -15.74
C ALA A 325 22.26 10.30 -16.66
N PRO A 326 22.95 11.41 -16.91
CA PRO A 326 22.60 12.21 -18.05
C PRO A 326 22.78 11.27 -19.24
N ALA A 327 21.69 10.83 -19.86
CA ALA A 327 21.70 10.17 -21.16
C ALA A 327 22.16 11.18 -22.24
N GLY A 328 23.30 11.84 -22.03
CA GLY A 328 23.71 13.06 -22.71
C GLY A 328 22.79 14.26 -22.48
N LEU A 329 21.93 14.22 -21.46
CA LEU A 329 20.79 15.13 -21.30
C LEU A 329 21.16 16.37 -20.46
N GLY A 330 21.04 17.55 -21.06
CA GLY A 330 21.36 18.84 -20.42
C GLY A 330 20.36 19.28 -19.34
N PRO A 331 20.60 20.44 -18.67
CA PRO A 331 19.76 20.93 -17.57
C PRO A 331 18.27 21.11 -17.92
N GLY A 332 17.96 21.41 -19.19
CA GLY A 332 16.58 21.58 -19.67
C GLY A 332 15.76 20.28 -19.72
N THR A 333 16.42 19.14 -19.95
CA THR A 333 15.75 17.82 -20.02
C THR A 333 15.45 17.25 -18.64
N THR A 334 16.28 17.50 -17.62
CA THR A 334 15.97 17.14 -16.22
C THR A 334 14.75 17.91 -15.69
N VAL A 335 14.62 19.20 -16.04
CA VAL A 335 13.41 19.98 -15.73
C VAL A 335 12.20 19.42 -16.48
N GLY A 336 12.36 19.02 -17.73
CA GLY A 336 11.31 18.35 -18.52
C GLY A 336 10.83 17.02 -17.90
N LEU A 337 11.76 16.21 -17.39
CA LEU A 337 11.48 14.91 -16.75
C LEU A 337 10.70 15.03 -15.43
N LEU A 338 10.75 16.19 -14.76
CA LEU A 338 9.94 16.46 -13.57
C LEU A 338 8.64 17.22 -13.90
N ALA A 339 8.73 18.18 -14.83
CA ALA A 339 7.59 19.02 -15.19
C ALA A 339 6.53 18.25 -15.98
N ALA A 340 6.91 17.37 -16.91
CA ALA A 340 5.95 16.66 -17.75
C ALA A 340 5.08 15.67 -16.96
N PRO A 341 5.62 14.80 -16.07
CA PRO A 341 4.78 13.97 -15.21
C PRO A 341 3.92 14.80 -14.25
N LEU A 342 4.44 15.89 -13.69
CA LEU A 342 3.63 16.78 -12.84
C LEU A 342 2.43 17.36 -13.60
N VAL A 343 2.66 17.88 -14.81
CA VAL A 343 1.58 18.38 -15.67
C VAL A 343 0.58 17.28 -15.98
N LEU A 344 1.04 16.06 -16.24
CA LEU A 344 0.15 14.92 -16.46
C LEU A 344 -0.72 14.64 -15.24
N HIS A 345 -0.14 14.42 -14.06
CA HIS A 345 -0.93 14.08 -12.87
C HIS A 345 -1.93 15.18 -12.53
N VAL A 346 -1.52 16.45 -12.64
CA VAL A 346 -2.39 17.62 -12.40
C VAL A 346 -3.54 17.67 -13.41
N THR A 347 -3.26 17.52 -14.69
CA THR A 347 -4.28 17.61 -15.75
C THR A 347 -5.25 16.44 -15.70
N ALA A 348 -4.76 15.20 -15.59
CA ALA A 348 -5.59 14.02 -15.50
C ALA A 348 -6.49 14.03 -14.24
N ALA A 349 -5.93 14.40 -13.08
CA ALA A 349 -6.71 14.53 -11.84
C ALA A 349 -7.76 15.64 -11.90
N ALA A 350 -7.45 16.79 -12.53
CA ALA A 350 -8.41 17.88 -12.75
C ALA A 350 -9.56 17.45 -13.67
N VAL A 351 -9.28 16.71 -14.73
CA VAL A 351 -10.30 16.14 -15.63
C VAL A 351 -11.22 15.20 -14.86
N ALA A 352 -10.67 14.25 -14.11
CA ALA A 352 -11.48 13.32 -13.31
C ALA A 352 -12.32 14.05 -12.24
N ALA A 353 -11.76 15.06 -11.58
CA ALA A 353 -12.45 15.85 -10.56
C ALA A 353 -13.66 16.61 -11.10
N LEU A 354 -13.60 17.11 -12.35
CA LEU A 354 -14.72 17.80 -12.99
C LEU A 354 -15.97 16.93 -13.13
N GLY A 355 -15.80 15.65 -13.48
CA GLY A 355 -16.92 14.70 -13.52
C GLY A 355 -17.33 14.21 -12.13
N ALA A 356 -16.35 14.07 -11.22
CA ALA A 356 -16.58 13.69 -9.82
C ALA A 356 -17.53 14.66 -9.10
N ALA A 357 -17.43 15.97 -9.38
CA ALA A 357 -18.30 17.00 -8.81
C ALA A 357 -19.77 16.96 -9.28
N GLN A 358 -20.10 16.09 -10.24
CA GLN A 358 -21.41 16.11 -10.91
C GLN A 358 -22.23 14.86 -10.61
N THR A 359 -22.05 13.81 -11.41
CA THR A 359 -22.81 12.55 -11.27
C THR A 359 -21.89 11.36 -11.47
N TRP A 360 -22.27 10.19 -10.96
CA TRP A 360 -21.47 8.97 -11.11
C TRP A 360 -21.16 8.63 -12.57
N ARG A 361 -22.09 8.89 -13.50
CA ARG A 361 -21.87 8.65 -14.94
C ARG A 361 -20.82 9.60 -15.50
N ARG A 362 -20.92 10.89 -15.15
CA ARG A 362 -19.93 11.89 -15.59
C ARG A 362 -18.56 11.62 -14.99
N TYR A 363 -18.51 11.20 -13.73
CA TYR A 363 -17.27 10.75 -13.08
C TYR A 363 -16.59 9.62 -13.86
N LEU A 364 -17.31 8.55 -14.20
CA LEU A 364 -16.73 7.43 -14.96
C LEU A 364 -16.25 7.86 -16.36
N LEU A 365 -16.99 8.74 -17.04
CA LEU A 365 -16.57 9.27 -18.35
C LEU A 365 -15.28 10.09 -18.25
N THR A 366 -15.20 11.00 -17.27
CA THR A 366 -14.00 11.83 -17.10
C THR A 366 -12.82 11.05 -16.53
N LEU A 367 -13.07 10.05 -15.69
CA LEU A 367 -12.04 9.12 -15.23
C LEU A 367 -11.48 8.32 -16.41
N GLY A 368 -12.34 7.81 -17.30
CA GLY A 368 -11.89 7.14 -18.54
C GLY A 368 -11.05 8.05 -19.44
N ALA A 369 -11.43 9.34 -19.56
CA ALA A 369 -10.64 10.33 -20.29
C ALA A 369 -9.28 10.61 -19.61
N ALA A 370 -9.24 10.70 -18.29
CA ALA A 370 -8.01 10.87 -17.52
C ALA A 370 -7.07 9.65 -17.69
N ILE A 371 -7.61 8.43 -17.61
CA ILE A 371 -6.86 7.18 -17.84
C ILE A 371 -6.30 7.16 -19.27
N GLY A 372 -7.12 7.52 -20.26
CA GLY A 372 -6.67 7.58 -21.66
C GLY A 372 -5.56 8.61 -21.88
N LEU A 373 -5.64 9.78 -21.23
CA LEU A 373 -4.59 10.80 -21.28
C LEU A 373 -3.29 10.29 -20.65
N HIS A 374 -3.38 9.68 -19.47
CA HIS A 374 -2.25 9.10 -18.76
C HIS A 374 -1.59 7.99 -19.57
N PHE A 375 -2.37 6.99 -19.99
CA PHE A 375 -1.89 5.91 -20.83
C PHE A 375 -1.23 6.42 -22.12
N ALA A 376 -1.84 7.38 -22.82
CA ALA A 376 -1.27 7.92 -24.04
C ALA A 376 0.07 8.63 -23.80
N TYR A 377 0.21 9.33 -22.68
CA TYR A 377 1.48 9.94 -22.29
C TYR A 377 2.53 8.86 -22.02
N ASP A 378 2.24 7.90 -21.14
CA ASP A 378 3.18 6.84 -20.77
C ASP A 378 3.60 6.02 -21.98
N PHE A 379 2.63 5.64 -22.82
CA PHE A 379 2.89 4.90 -24.05
C PHE A 379 3.78 5.70 -24.99
N THR A 380 3.56 7.01 -25.15
CA THR A 380 4.42 7.86 -25.98
C THR A 380 5.83 7.93 -25.40
N VAL A 381 5.97 8.12 -24.09
CA VAL A 381 7.30 8.19 -23.45
C VAL A 381 8.04 6.87 -23.57
N VAL A 382 7.39 5.75 -23.23
CA VAL A 382 8.05 4.44 -23.17
C VAL A 382 8.28 3.85 -24.57
N VAL A 383 7.29 3.90 -25.46
CA VAL A 383 7.34 3.18 -26.74
C VAL A 383 7.87 4.05 -27.88
N VAL A 384 7.62 5.36 -27.88
CA VAL A 384 8.00 6.24 -29.00
C VAL A 384 9.31 6.98 -28.75
N LEU A 385 9.58 7.36 -27.49
CA LEU A 385 10.77 8.14 -27.14
C LEU A 385 11.92 7.29 -26.58
N LEU A 386 11.61 6.18 -25.89
CA LEU A 386 12.61 5.32 -25.23
C LEU A 386 12.77 3.92 -25.86
N GLY A 387 11.78 3.45 -26.62
CA GLY A 387 11.84 2.23 -27.43
C GLY A 387 12.31 2.51 -28.84
#